data_AF-A0A3A3GPR7-F1
#
_entry.id   AF-A0A3A3GPR7-F1
#
_cell.length_a   1.000
_cell.length_b   1.000
_cell.length_c   1.000
_cell.angle_alpha   90.00
_cell.angle_beta   90.00
_cell.angle_gamma   90.00
#
_symmetry.space_group_name_H-M   'P 1'
#
loop_
_entity.id
_entity.type
_entity.pdbx_description
1 polymer ?
#
loop_
_entity_poly.entity_id
_entity_poly.type
_entity_poly.pdbx_seq_one_letter_code
_entity_poly.pdbx_strand_id
1 'polypeptide(L)'
;MSRDAIVRFAAYPEAVQAYCREAAVTVVKDKPRSAVYRVDRADDSFYVKVTAAGQMENEERMTAHLSKLGVCPNVRMYRTDVFRDCLITDRIVGADAASSEYIAEPSRLCDVFADSLSYFHRLPGTDCPCTNGL
;
A
#
# COMPACT_ATOMS: atom_id res chain seq x y z
N MET A 1 -5.98 -10.68 -18.03
CA MET A 1 -5.03 -9.58 -17.81
C MET A 1 -5.24 -8.52 -18.88
N SER A 2 -5.30 -7.23 -18.51
CA SER A 2 -5.18 -6.17 -19.52
C SER A 2 -3.80 -6.24 -20.17
N ARG A 3 -3.73 -6.19 -21.50
CA ARG A 3 -2.49 -6.30 -22.28
C ARG A 3 -1.49 -5.19 -21.90
N ASP A 4 -1.99 -4.03 -21.50
CA ASP A 4 -1.20 -2.85 -21.14
C ASP A 4 -0.48 -2.99 -19.79
N ALA A 5 -1.08 -3.69 -18.83
CA ALA A 5 -0.47 -3.92 -17.53
C ALA A 5 0.73 -4.89 -17.63
N ILE A 6 0.61 -5.93 -18.44
CA ILE A 6 1.70 -6.89 -18.71
C ILE A 6 2.92 -6.16 -19.29
N VAL A 7 2.70 -5.27 -20.26
CA VAL A 7 3.77 -4.49 -20.89
C VAL A 7 4.46 -3.57 -19.88
N ARG A 8 3.71 -2.96 -18.95
CA ARG A 8 4.30 -2.10 -17.91
C ARG A 8 5.18 -2.86 -16.92
N PHE A 9 4.73 -4.02 -16.44
CA PHE A 9 5.52 -4.80 -15.47
C PHE A 9 6.80 -5.37 -16.07
N ALA A 10 6.85 -5.62 -17.38
CA ALA A 10 8.09 -6.06 -18.04
C ALA A 10 9.27 -5.09 -17.86
N ALA A 11 8.99 -3.81 -17.58
CA ALA A 11 10.01 -2.79 -17.31
C ALA A 11 10.33 -2.60 -15.81
N TYR A 12 9.74 -3.40 -14.91
CA TYR A 12 9.97 -3.34 -13.46
C TYR A 12 10.99 -4.39 -13.02
N PRO A 13 11.55 -4.30 -11.80
CA PRO A 13 12.49 -5.29 -11.30
C PRO A 13 11.94 -6.72 -11.39
N GLU A 14 12.80 -7.70 -11.70
CA GLU A 14 12.41 -9.10 -11.88
C GLU A 14 11.62 -9.65 -10.69
N ALA A 15 12.01 -9.26 -9.47
CA ALA A 15 11.30 -9.63 -8.26
C ALA A 15 9.83 -9.17 -8.28
N VAL A 16 9.53 -7.98 -8.83
CA VAL A 16 8.15 -7.47 -8.98
C VAL A 16 7.40 -8.21 -10.09
N GLN A 17 8.09 -8.52 -11.19
CA GLN A 17 7.51 -9.32 -12.27
C GLN A 17 7.04 -10.69 -11.79
N ALA A 18 7.82 -11.34 -10.91
CA ALA A 18 7.46 -12.62 -10.32
C ALA A 18 6.15 -12.57 -9.52
N TYR A 19 5.85 -11.45 -8.85
CA TYR A 19 4.55 -11.25 -8.19
C TYR A 19 3.42 -11.07 -9.20
N CYS A 20 3.66 -10.42 -10.34
CA CYS A 20 2.59 -10.14 -11.31
C CYS A 20 2.35 -11.28 -12.32
N ARG A 21 3.18 -12.32 -12.35
CA ARG A 21 3.02 -13.46 -13.25
C ARG A 21 1.67 -14.15 -13.04
N GLU A 22 0.96 -14.38 -14.14
CA GLU A 22 -0.35 -15.08 -14.18
C GLU A 22 -1.47 -14.43 -13.34
N ALA A 23 -1.26 -13.22 -12.82
CA ALA A 23 -2.22 -12.55 -11.96
C ALA A 23 -3.13 -11.58 -12.74
N ALA A 24 -4.36 -11.41 -12.30
CA ALA A 24 -5.22 -10.34 -12.82
C ALA A 24 -4.78 -9.00 -12.22
N VAL A 25 -4.46 -8.03 -13.08
CA VAL A 25 -4.04 -6.69 -12.66
C VAL A 25 -5.14 -5.68 -12.95
N THR A 26 -5.51 -4.89 -11.94
CA THR A 26 -6.38 -3.73 -12.04
C THR A 26 -5.59 -2.46 -11.72
N VAL A 27 -5.71 -1.43 -12.56
CA VAL A 27 -5.12 -0.10 -12.29
C VAL A 27 -6.03 0.64 -11.30
N VAL A 28 -5.51 0.93 -10.11
CA VAL A 28 -6.23 1.67 -9.06
C VAL A 28 -5.95 3.17 -9.17
N LYS A 29 -4.69 3.50 -9.47
CA LYS A 29 -4.22 4.88 -9.66
C LYS A 29 -3.10 4.87 -10.69
N ASP A 30 -3.13 5.83 -11.60
CA ASP A 30 -2.04 6.05 -12.55
C ASP A 30 -1.82 7.55 -12.73
N LYS A 31 -0.84 8.10 -12.01
CA LYS A 31 -0.52 9.52 -11.99
C LYS A 31 1.00 9.70 -12.12
N PRO A 32 1.49 10.86 -12.63
CA PRO A 32 2.93 11.08 -12.82
C PRO A 32 3.80 10.85 -11.57
N ARG A 33 3.27 11.11 -10.38
CA ARG A 33 3.99 10.94 -9.11
C ARG A 33 3.91 9.52 -8.53
N SER A 34 2.90 8.74 -8.91
CA SER A 34 2.73 7.36 -8.42
C SER A 34 1.69 6.59 -9.21
N ALA A 35 1.97 5.31 -9.42
CA ALA A 35 1.02 4.32 -9.90
C ALA A 35 0.72 3.29 -8.80
N VAL A 36 -0.53 2.83 -8.73
CA VAL A 36 -0.99 1.78 -7.81
C VAL A 36 -1.80 0.77 -8.59
N TYR A 37 -1.44 -0.49 -8.42
CA TYR A 37 -2.08 -1.62 -9.05
C TYR A 37 -2.61 -2.57 -7.98
N ARG A 38 -3.83 -3.08 -8.16
CA ARG A 38 -4.32 -4.24 -7.43
C ARG A 38 -3.99 -5.47 -8.26
N VAL A 39 -3.42 -6.48 -7.61
CA VAL A 39 -3.05 -7.74 -8.23
C VAL A 39 -3.80 -8.86 -7.53
N ASP A 40 -4.60 -9.58 -8.29
CA ASP A 40 -5.48 -10.65 -7.81
C ASP A 40 -5.05 -11.99 -8.41
N ARG A 41 -4.86 -13.00 -7.55
CA ARG A 41 -4.62 -14.42 -7.87
C ARG A 41 -5.77 -15.25 -7.29
N ALA A 42 -5.80 -16.55 -7.59
CA ALA A 42 -6.86 -17.44 -7.11
C ALA A 42 -7.06 -17.37 -5.57
N ASP A 43 -5.96 -17.41 -4.83
CA ASP A 43 -5.98 -17.48 -3.36
C ASP A 43 -5.28 -16.29 -2.67
N ASP A 44 -4.98 -15.22 -3.42
CA ASP A 44 -4.16 -14.11 -2.91
C ASP A 44 -4.48 -12.79 -3.60
N SER A 45 -4.40 -11.67 -2.88
CA SER A 45 -4.63 -10.33 -3.40
C SER A 45 -3.73 -9.33 -2.68
N PHE A 46 -3.10 -8.45 -3.45
CA PHE A 46 -2.13 -7.48 -2.94
C PHE A 46 -2.10 -6.21 -3.78
N TYR A 47 -1.44 -5.19 -3.25
CA TYR A 47 -1.20 -3.95 -3.97
C TYR A 47 0.26 -3.83 -4.37
N VAL A 48 0.50 -3.25 -5.55
CA VAL A 48 1.82 -2.81 -6.01
C VAL A 48 1.77 -1.31 -6.19
N LYS A 49 2.56 -0.58 -5.40
CA LYS A 49 2.76 0.86 -5.52
C LYS A 49 4.11 1.13 -6.17
N VAL A 50 4.14 2.07 -7.10
CA VAL A 50 5.35 2.47 -7.84
C VAL A 50 5.50 3.98 -7.83
N THR A 51 6.69 4.45 -7.51
CA THR A 51 7.09 5.87 -7.55
C THR A 51 8.41 6.02 -8.30
N ALA A 52 8.89 7.25 -8.50
CA ALA A 52 10.28 7.48 -8.87
C ALA A 52 11.23 6.96 -7.76
N ALA A 53 12.47 6.63 -8.13
CA ALA A 53 13.47 6.13 -7.19
C ALA A 53 13.73 7.13 -6.04
N GLY A 54 13.89 6.60 -4.82
CA GLY A 54 14.17 7.38 -3.61
C GLY A 54 12.99 8.20 -3.07
N GLN A 55 11.76 7.90 -3.50
CA GLN A 55 10.55 8.62 -3.05
C GLN A 55 9.68 7.82 -2.07
N MET A 56 9.94 6.53 -1.88
CA MET A 56 9.06 5.64 -1.11
C MET A 56 9.74 4.98 0.10
N GLU A 57 11.01 5.27 0.37
CA GLU A 57 11.76 4.67 1.48
C GLU A 57 11.10 4.93 2.85
N ASN A 58 10.70 6.18 3.15
CA ASN A 58 10.04 6.49 4.42
C ASN A 58 8.68 5.79 4.55
N GLU A 59 7.92 5.70 3.46
CA GLU A 59 6.63 5.01 3.46
C GLU A 59 6.80 3.52 3.72
N GLU A 60 7.78 2.88 3.07
CA GLU A 60 8.11 1.48 3.32
C GLU A 60 8.49 1.24 4.78
N ARG A 61 9.44 2.03 5.30
CA ARG A 61 9.97 1.85 6.65
C ARG A 61 8.87 2.02 7.70
N MET A 62 8.04 3.05 7.55
CA MET A 62 6.90 3.27 8.44
C MET A 62 5.85 2.17 8.30
N THR A 63 5.51 1.75 7.07
CA THR A 63 4.52 0.67 6.85
C THR A 63 4.99 -0.64 7.46
N ALA A 64 6.27 -1.01 7.27
CA ALA A 64 6.86 -2.22 7.83
C ALA A 64 6.98 -2.19 9.37
N HIS A 65 7.19 -1.00 9.96
CA HIS A 65 7.16 -0.84 11.41
C HIS A 65 5.72 -0.96 11.95
N LEU A 66 4.78 -0.22 11.36
CA LEU A 66 3.38 -0.20 11.77
C LEU A 66 2.66 -1.54 11.53
N SER A 67 3.09 -2.33 10.53
CA SER A 67 2.53 -3.68 10.32
C SER A 67 2.83 -4.61 11.50
N LYS A 68 3.98 -4.46 12.17
CA LYS A 68 4.33 -5.21 13.39
C LYS A 68 3.44 -4.84 14.58
N LEU A 69 2.85 -3.65 14.55
CA LEU A 69 1.87 -3.19 15.54
C LEU A 69 0.43 -3.54 15.16
N GLY A 70 0.21 -4.18 14.00
CA GLY A 70 -1.10 -4.60 13.52
C GLY A 70 -1.94 -3.49 12.89
N VAL A 71 -1.35 -2.34 12.54
CA VAL A 71 -2.09 -1.14 12.10
C VAL A 71 -1.89 -0.78 10.63
N CYS A 72 -1.02 -1.50 9.95
CA CYS A 72 -0.73 -1.36 8.53
C CYS A 72 -0.64 -2.75 7.88
N PRO A 73 -0.85 -2.85 6.55
CA PRO A 73 -0.71 -4.12 5.85
C PRO A 73 0.75 -4.58 5.89
N ASN A 74 0.97 -5.89 5.83
CA ASN A 74 2.34 -6.40 5.77
C ASN A 74 3.02 -5.99 4.48
N VAL A 75 4.28 -5.53 4.61
CA VAL A 75 5.17 -5.30 3.47
C VAL A 75 5.70 -6.66 3.01
N ARG A 76 5.31 -7.08 1.80
CA ARG A 76 5.80 -8.32 1.18
C ARG A 76 7.15 -8.11 0.50
N MET A 77 7.35 -6.92 -0.06
CA MET A 77 8.57 -6.58 -0.77
C MET A 77 8.70 -5.08 -0.93
N TYR A 78 9.92 -4.59 -0.81
CA TYR A 78 10.33 -3.30 -1.33
C TYR A 78 11.59 -3.44 -2.17
N ARG A 79 11.61 -2.83 -3.36
CA ARG A 79 12.76 -2.81 -4.27
C ARG A 79 12.89 -1.44 -4.91
N THR A 80 14.12 -0.97 -4.99
CA THR A 80 14.47 0.21 -5.77
C THR A 80 15.35 -0.21 -6.94
N ASP A 81 15.15 0.41 -8.10
CA ASP A 81 16.09 0.37 -9.22
C ASP A 81 16.52 1.80 -9.59
N VAL A 82 17.23 1.96 -10.70
CA VAL A 82 17.74 3.26 -11.16
C VAL A 82 16.62 4.29 -11.43
N PHE A 83 15.40 3.83 -11.69
CA PHE A 83 14.30 4.68 -12.13
C PHE A 83 13.13 4.75 -11.14
N ARG A 84 12.92 3.72 -10.31
CA ARG A 84 11.69 3.56 -9.54
C ARG A 84 11.87 2.83 -8.22
N ASP A 85 11.03 3.20 -7.28
CA ASP A 85 10.75 2.40 -6.08
C ASP A 85 9.47 1.60 -6.30
N CYS A 86 9.47 0.35 -5.87
CA CYS A 86 8.34 -0.57 -5.92
C CYS A 86 8.07 -1.14 -4.52
N LEU A 87 6.83 -1.01 -4.04
CA LEU A 87 6.37 -1.51 -2.76
C LEU A 87 5.18 -2.45 -2.98
N ILE A 88 5.27 -3.64 -2.42
CA ILE A 88 4.20 -4.65 -2.45
C ILE A 88 3.70 -4.87 -1.04
N THR A 89 2.39 -4.72 -0.83
CA THR A 89 1.74 -4.94 0.47
C THR A 89 0.56 -5.89 0.36
N ASP A 90 0.24 -6.56 1.46
CA ASP A 90 -1.05 -7.24 1.59
C ASP A 90 -2.22 -6.29 1.24
N ARG A 91 -3.30 -6.87 0.72
CA ARG A 91 -4.57 -6.15 0.60
C ARG A 91 -5.25 -6.08 1.97
N ILE A 92 -5.65 -4.88 2.35
CA ILE A 92 -6.59 -4.68 3.47
C ILE A 92 -8.01 -5.01 2.97
N VAL A 93 -8.72 -5.85 3.72
CA VAL A 93 -10.13 -6.18 3.46
C VAL A 93 -11.01 -5.07 4.01
N GLY A 94 -11.99 -4.63 3.21
CA GLY A 94 -12.91 -3.56 3.55
C GLY A 94 -13.05 -2.54 2.43
N ALA A 95 -13.74 -1.44 2.72
CA ALA A 95 -13.89 -0.30 1.83
C ALA A 95 -13.17 0.94 2.42
N ASP A 96 -12.92 1.92 1.57
CA ASP A 96 -12.40 3.22 2.00
C ASP A 96 -13.45 3.95 2.85
N ALA A 97 -13.00 4.71 3.86
CA ALA A 97 -13.85 5.55 4.71
C ALA A 97 -14.69 6.56 3.91
N ALA A 98 -14.22 6.94 2.72
CA ALA A 98 -14.93 7.80 1.76
C ALA A 98 -15.92 7.04 0.84
N SER A 99 -16.14 5.75 1.07
CA SER A 99 -17.18 5.01 0.35
C SER A 99 -18.59 5.52 0.68
N SER A 100 -19.51 5.43 -0.28
CA SER A 100 -20.90 5.86 -0.08
C SER A 100 -21.59 5.12 1.06
N GLU A 101 -21.20 3.86 1.31
CA GLU A 101 -21.71 3.04 2.41
C GLU A 101 -21.42 3.71 3.77
N TYR A 102 -20.19 4.15 3.99
CA TYR A 102 -19.80 4.74 5.28
C TYR A 102 -20.17 6.22 5.40
N ILE A 103 -20.15 6.97 4.29
CA ILE A 103 -20.63 8.36 4.28
C ILE A 103 -22.12 8.44 4.63
N ALA A 104 -22.91 7.41 4.35
CA ALA A 104 -24.33 7.35 4.72
C ALA A 104 -24.57 7.23 6.25
N GLU A 105 -23.56 6.88 7.04
CA GLU A 105 -23.62 6.77 8.51
C GLU A 105 -22.58 7.70 9.19
N PRO A 106 -22.70 9.04 9.06
CA PRO A 106 -21.65 9.97 9.46
C PRO A 106 -21.32 9.93 10.96
N SER A 107 -22.30 9.71 11.84
CA SER A 107 -22.05 9.60 13.29
C SER A 107 -21.17 8.40 13.61
N ARG A 108 -21.46 7.23 13.03
CA ARG A 108 -20.66 6.02 13.21
C ARG A 108 -19.27 6.19 12.61
N LEU A 109 -19.15 6.86 11.47
CA LEU A 109 -17.85 7.16 10.86
C LEU A 109 -16.99 8.05 11.78
N CYS A 110 -17.60 9.06 12.43
CA CYS A 110 -16.92 9.89 13.42
C CYS A 110 -16.42 9.06 14.61
N ASP A 111 -17.25 8.16 15.15
CA ASP A 111 -16.86 7.29 16.27
C ASP A 111 -15.67 6.40 15.87
N VAL A 112 -15.72 5.78 14.69
CA VAL A 112 -14.62 4.94 14.17
C VAL A 112 -13.32 5.73 14.00
N PHE A 113 -13.39 6.98 13.51
CA PHE A 113 -12.20 7.83 13.41
C PHE A 113 -11.65 8.24 14.78
N ALA A 114 -12.52 8.58 15.73
CA ALA A 114 -12.12 8.94 17.09
C ALA A 114 -11.43 7.78 17.81
N ASP A 115 -11.98 6.57 17.67
CA ASP A 115 -11.41 5.34 18.22
C ASP A 115 -10.08 4.99 17.56
N SER A 116 -10.02 5.07 16.23
CA SER A 116 -8.79 4.79 15.45
C SER A 116 -7.66 5.74 15.84
N LEU A 117 -7.94 7.04 15.93
CA LEU A 117 -6.94 8.04 16.31
C LEU A 117 -6.49 7.86 17.77
N SER A 118 -7.44 7.60 18.67
CA SER A 118 -7.14 7.31 20.07
C SER A 118 -6.28 6.05 20.21
N TYR A 119 -6.52 5.03 19.39
CA TYR A 119 -5.68 3.84 19.32
C TYR A 119 -4.27 4.16 18.81
N PHE A 120 -4.13 4.92 17.72
CA PHE A 120 -2.81 5.35 17.22
C PHE A 120 -2.00 6.13 18.26
N HIS A 121 -2.63 7.04 19.02
CA HIS A 121 -1.98 7.79 20.09
C HIS A 121 -1.51 6.92 21.28
N ARG A 122 -2.03 5.69 21.41
CA ARG A 122 -1.64 4.74 22.45
C ARG A 122 -0.55 3.75 22.02
N LEU A 123 -0.20 3.72 20.74
CA LEU A 123 0.88 2.86 20.26
C LEU A 123 2.22 3.30 20.87
N PRO A 124 3.10 2.34 21.23
CA PRO A 124 4.42 2.69 21.70
C PRO A 124 5.22 3.40 20.60
N GLY A 125 5.84 4.52 20.93
CA GLY A 125 6.76 5.23 20.00
C GLY A 125 8.17 4.61 19.92
N THR A 126 8.43 3.55 20.68
CA THR A 126 9.72 2.85 20.72
C THR A 126 10.03 2.25 19.35
N ASP A 127 11.30 2.33 18.93
CA ASP A 127 11.80 1.79 17.65
C ASP A 127 11.10 2.36 16.40
N CYS A 128 10.43 3.51 16.50
CA CYS A 128 9.90 4.21 15.34
C CYS A 128 11.06 4.55 14.39
N PRO A 129 11.02 4.12 13.12
CA PRO A 129 12.14 4.26 12.19
C PRO A 129 12.33 5.72 11.74
N CYS A 130 11.35 6.58 11.99
CA CYS A 130 11.39 7.98 11.62
C CYS A 130 11.45 8.83 12.89
N THR A 131 12.36 9.79 12.91
CA THR A 131 12.34 10.87 13.89
C THR A 131 11.11 11.73 13.66
N ASN A 132 10.46 12.13 14.75
CA ASN A 132 9.37 13.08 14.67
C ASN A 132 9.93 14.39 14.11
N GLY A 133 9.52 14.76 12.90
CA GLY A 133 9.93 16.01 12.27
C GLY A 133 9.13 17.16 12.85
N LEU A 134 9.61 17.70 13.98
CA LEU A 134 9.23 19.01 14.47
C LEU A 134 10.29 20.03 14.07
#